data_AF-B9NHQ0-F1
#
_entry.id   AF-B9NHQ0-F1
#
_cell.length_a   1.000
_cell.length_b   1.000
_cell.length_c   1.000
_cell.angle_alpha   90.00
_cell.angle_beta   90.00
_cell.angle_gamma   90.00
#
_symmetry.space_group_name_H-M   'P 1'
#
loop_
_entity.id
_entity.type
_entity.pdbx_description
1 polymer ?
#
loop_
_entity_poly.entity_id
_entity_poly.type
_entity_poly.pdbx_seq_one_letter_code
_entity_poly.pdbx_strand_id
1 'polypeptide(L)'
;MLLELITRQRPTGEMFTDGLDLRKWVGAATPHHILDVVDKSLKREAHSSGALEKLKQCCVLVIDAGMMCTEENPQSRPSISLISRGLQNLWKAMEFGK
;
A
#
# COMPACT_ATOMS: atom_id res chain seq x y z
N MET A 1 4.05 -8.32 0.86
CA MET A 1 2.73 -8.47 1.51
C MET A 1 1.96 -7.16 1.65
N LEU A 2 2.49 -6.06 2.20
CA LEU A 2 1.72 -4.80 2.31
C LEU A 2 1.19 -4.28 0.96
N LEU A 3 2.07 -4.25 -0.06
CA LEU A 3 1.69 -3.85 -1.42
C LEU A 3 0.66 -4.82 -2.05
N GLU A 4 0.78 -6.11 -1.76
CA GLU A 4 -0.15 -7.14 -2.27
C GLU A 4 -1.56 -6.98 -1.68
N LEU A 5 -1.66 -6.62 -0.40
CA LEU A 5 -2.95 -6.44 0.27
C LEU A 5 -3.74 -5.27 -0.31
N ILE A 6 -3.07 -4.16 -0.63
CA ILE A 6 -3.72 -2.96 -1.18
C ILE A 6 -4.08 -3.13 -2.65
N THR A 7 -3.23 -3.81 -3.42
CA THR A 7 -3.38 -3.94 -4.88
C THR A 7 -4.15 -5.18 -5.30
N ARG A 8 -4.25 -6.19 -4.42
CA ARG A 8 -4.64 -7.57 -4.72
C ARG A 8 -3.86 -8.21 -5.88
N GLN A 9 -2.63 -7.74 -6.12
CA GLN A 9 -1.74 -8.33 -7.11
C GLN A 9 -0.77 -9.31 -6.47
N ARG A 10 -0.50 -10.43 -7.16
CA ARG A 10 0.53 -11.38 -6.77
C ARG A 10 1.88 -10.89 -7.29
N PRO A 11 2.96 -10.81 -6.48
CA PRO A 11 4.26 -10.33 -6.93
C PRO A 11 4.87 -11.17 -8.06
N THR A 12 4.48 -12.44 -8.14
CA THR A 12 4.87 -13.42 -9.16
C THR A 12 3.78 -13.66 -10.20
N GLY A 13 2.79 -12.79 -10.29
CA GLY A 13 1.75 -12.86 -11.32
C GLY A 13 2.29 -12.55 -12.71
N GLU A 14 1.59 -13.00 -13.75
CA GLU A 14 1.99 -12.85 -15.16
C GLU A 14 2.23 -11.39 -15.58
N MET A 15 1.59 -10.43 -14.90
CA MET A 15 1.81 -9.00 -15.11
C MET A 15 3.25 -8.54 -14.80
N PHE A 16 3.98 -9.25 -13.95
CA PHE A 16 5.30 -8.86 -13.47
C PHE A 16 6.40 -9.70 -14.13
N THR A 17 6.60 -9.45 -15.42
CA THR A 17 7.61 -10.06 -16.28
C THR A 17 8.59 -8.99 -16.79
N ASP A 18 9.67 -9.40 -17.44
CA ASP A 18 10.64 -8.50 -18.09
C ASP A 18 11.23 -7.41 -17.18
N GLY A 19 11.47 -7.76 -15.91
CA GLY A 19 12.07 -6.85 -14.93
C GLY A 19 11.11 -5.81 -14.34
N LEU A 20 9.84 -5.82 -14.73
CA LEU A 20 8.77 -5.15 -13.99
C LEU A 20 8.41 -5.99 -12.76
N ASP A 21 8.32 -5.35 -11.61
CA ASP A 21 7.87 -5.97 -10.37
C ASP A 21 6.80 -5.11 -9.68
N LEU A 22 6.16 -5.70 -8.68
CA LEU A 22 5.10 -5.05 -7.91
C LEU A 22 5.55 -3.73 -7.27
N ARG A 23 6.80 -3.65 -6.79
CA ARG A 23 7.34 -2.44 -6.15
C ARG A 23 7.51 -1.33 -7.18
N LYS A 24 8.09 -1.61 -8.35
CA LYS A 24 8.28 -0.64 -9.42
C LYS A 24 6.94 -0.11 -9.95
N TRP A 25 5.97 -1.01 -10.16
CA TRP A 25 4.64 -0.63 -10.62
C TRP A 25 3.91 0.28 -9.61
N VAL A 26 3.91 -0.07 -8.32
CA VAL A 26 3.31 0.78 -7.28
C VAL A 26 4.08 2.09 -7.09
N GLY A 27 5.42 2.03 -7.12
CA GLY A 27 6.28 3.20 -7.00
C GLY A 27 6.01 4.24 -8.09
N ALA A 28 5.80 3.80 -9.33
CA ALA A 28 5.46 4.68 -10.46
C ALA A 28 4.12 5.43 -10.28
N ALA A 29 3.22 4.89 -9.47
CA ALA A 29 1.93 5.52 -9.17
C ALA A 29 1.97 6.44 -7.94
N THR A 30 3.05 6.45 -7.18
CA THR A 30 3.12 7.14 -5.88
C THR A 30 3.75 8.54 -6.03
N PRO A 31 3.21 9.61 -5.38
CA PRO A 31 2.00 9.63 -4.55
C PRO A 31 0.71 10.02 -5.29
N HIS A 32 0.81 10.52 -6.53
CA HIS A 32 -0.30 11.22 -7.19
C HIS A 32 -1.37 10.28 -7.76
N HIS A 33 -0.98 9.06 -8.13
CA HIS A 33 -1.80 8.06 -8.83
C HIS A 33 -2.08 6.82 -7.97
N ILE A 34 -1.99 6.94 -6.64
CA ILE A 34 -2.13 5.80 -5.73
C ILE A 34 -3.42 5.01 -5.97
N LEU A 35 -4.53 5.70 -6.23
CA LEU A 35 -5.80 5.01 -6.47
C LEU A 35 -5.74 4.14 -7.74
N ASP A 36 -4.86 4.38 -8.70
CA ASP A 36 -4.79 3.58 -9.93
C ASP A 36 -4.32 2.14 -9.63
N VAL A 37 -3.50 1.96 -8.60
CA VAL A 37 -2.95 0.65 -8.21
C VAL A 37 -3.76 -0.06 -7.12
N VAL A 38 -4.68 0.63 -6.44
CA VAL A 38 -5.54 0.03 -5.40
C VAL A 38 -6.54 -0.96 -6.02
N ASP A 39 -6.82 -2.05 -5.31
CA ASP A 39 -7.83 -3.04 -5.66
C ASP A 39 -9.17 -2.39 -6.03
N LYS A 40 -9.75 -2.83 -7.15
CA LYS A 40 -10.97 -2.25 -7.71
C LYS A 40 -12.18 -2.40 -6.79
N SER A 41 -12.26 -3.50 -6.03
CA SER A 41 -13.39 -3.71 -5.11
C SER A 41 -13.29 -2.80 -3.90
N LEU A 42 -12.08 -2.62 -3.36
CA LEU A 42 -11.81 -1.69 -2.25
C LEU A 42 -12.12 -0.24 -2.64
N LYS A 43 -11.71 0.18 -3.84
CA LYS A 43 -12.06 1.51 -4.38
C LYS A 43 -13.57 1.72 -4.51
N ARG A 44 -14.27 0.73 -5.06
CA ARG A 44 -15.72 0.82 -5.28
C ARG A 44 -16.47 0.91 -3.95
N GLU A 45 -16.06 0.13 -2.96
CA GLU A 45 -16.63 0.18 -1.62
C GLU A 45 -16.43 1.56 -0.97
N ALA A 46 -15.20 2.09 -1.01
CA ALA A 46 -14.89 3.41 -0.48
C ALA A 46 -15.63 4.54 -1.21
N HIS A 47 -15.82 4.43 -2.53
CA HIS A 47 -16.62 5.37 -3.29
C HIS A 47 -18.09 5.32 -2.86
N SER A 48 -18.66 4.12 -2.66
CA SER A 48 -20.07 3.97 -2.26
C SER A 48 -20.35 4.46 -0.83
N SER A 49 -19.37 4.37 0.07
CA SER A 49 -19.50 4.82 1.46
C SER A 49 -19.05 6.28 1.69
N GLY A 50 -18.60 6.98 0.65
CA GLY A 50 -18.02 8.32 0.78
C GLY A 50 -16.65 8.37 1.47
N ALA A 51 -16.00 7.20 1.65
CA ALA A 51 -14.71 7.06 2.33
C ALA A 51 -13.50 7.12 1.37
N LEU A 52 -13.66 7.57 0.13
CA LEU A 52 -12.60 7.55 -0.89
C LEU A 52 -11.33 8.32 -0.46
N GLU A 53 -11.49 9.48 0.16
CA GLU A 53 -10.36 10.28 0.62
C GLU A 53 -9.64 9.62 1.81
N LYS A 54 -10.41 9.03 2.74
CA LYS A 54 -9.86 8.21 3.85
C LYS A 54 -9.08 7.00 3.31
N LEU A 55 -9.62 6.31 2.30
CA LEU A 55 -8.92 5.22 1.63
C LEU A 55 -7.61 5.70 1.01
N LYS A 56 -7.63 6.81 0.27
CA LYS A 56 -6.43 7.38 -0.36
C LYS A 56 -5.34 7.67 0.68
N GLN A 57 -5.68 8.32 1.79
CA GLN A 57 -4.75 8.62 2.88
C GLN A 57 -4.18 7.34 3.53
N CYS A 58 -5.03 6.34 3.78
CA CYS A 58 -4.58 5.04 4.26
C CYS A 58 -3.61 4.37 3.28
N CYS A 59 -3.94 4.37 1.98
CA CYS A 59 -3.10 3.78 0.94
C CYS A 59 -1.75 4.47 0.82
N VAL A 60 -1.66 5.81 0.90
CA VAL A 60 -0.38 6.54 0.93
C VAL A 60 0.54 5.95 1.98
N LEU A 61 0.03 5.79 3.20
CA LEU A 61 0.85 5.39 4.33
C LEU A 61 1.21 3.89 4.32
N VAL A 62 0.28 3.04 3.91
CA VAL A 62 0.54 1.59 3.76
C VAL A 62 1.51 1.33 2.60
N ILE A 63 1.38 2.06 1.49
CA ILE A 63 2.31 1.97 0.36
C ILE A 63 3.68 2.45 0.79
N ASP A 64 3.80 3.59 1.46
CA ASP A 64 5.08 4.11 1.95
C ASP A 64 5.78 3.10 2.87
N ALA A 65 5.05 2.49 3.81
CA ALA A 65 5.55 1.38 4.62
C ALA A 65 5.99 0.18 3.77
N GLY A 66 5.21 -0.18 2.73
CA GLY A 66 5.55 -1.23 1.79
C GLY A 66 6.84 -0.94 1.00
N MET A 67 7.03 0.30 0.54
CA MET A 67 8.22 0.75 -0.17
C MET A 67 9.47 0.67 0.72
N MET A 68 9.40 1.20 1.95
CA MET A 68 10.48 1.11 2.93
C MET A 68 10.87 -0.35 3.24
N CYS A 69 9.89 -1.23 3.44
CA CYS A 69 10.12 -2.65 3.70
C CYS A 69 10.76 -3.40 2.52
N THR A 70 10.61 -2.87 1.30
CA THR A 70 11.05 -3.51 0.06
C THR A 70 12.23 -2.79 -0.59
N GLU A 71 12.92 -1.92 0.15
CA GLU A 71 14.16 -1.30 -0.30
C GLU A 71 15.18 -2.35 -0.73
N GLU A 72 15.89 -2.09 -1.83
CA GLU A 72 16.86 -3.03 -2.39
C GLU A 72 17.99 -3.26 -1.39
N ASN A 73 18.49 -2.20 -0.78
CA ASN A 73 19.49 -2.27 0.29
C ASN A 73 18.84 -2.76 1.61
N PRO A 74 19.23 -3.95 2.13
CA PRO A 74 18.67 -4.47 3.36
C PRO A 74 18.92 -3.58 4.58
N GLN A 75 20.01 -2.80 4.61
CA GLN A 75 20.35 -1.92 5.72
C GLN A 75 19.49 -0.65 5.77
N SER A 76 18.85 -0.30 4.65
CA SER A 76 17.90 0.81 4.58
C SER A 76 16.49 0.43 5.06
N ARG A 77 16.23 -0.87 5.24
CA ARG A 77 14.91 -1.36 5.65
C ARG A 77 14.69 -1.11 7.15
N PRO A 78 13.53 -0.58 7.54
CA PRO A 78 13.21 -0.39 8.96
C PRO A 78 12.99 -1.72 9.68
N SER A 79 13.14 -1.70 11.00
CA SER A 79 12.74 -2.86 11.82
C SER A 79 11.23 -3.08 11.73
N ILE A 80 10.81 -4.35 11.85
CA ILE A 80 9.37 -4.66 11.88
C ILE A 80 8.65 -4.00 13.06
N SER A 81 9.34 -3.76 14.18
CA SER A 81 8.76 -3.06 15.33
C SER A 81 8.43 -1.61 15.01
N LEU A 82 9.24 -0.93 14.19
CA LEU A 82 8.97 0.43 13.74
C LEU A 82 7.76 0.46 12.81
N ILE A 83 7.70 -0.44 11.83
CA ILE A 83 6.59 -0.56 10.87
C ILE A 83 5.29 -0.90 11.57
N SER A 84 5.28 -1.91 12.43
CA SER A 84 4.11 -2.32 13.21
C SER A 84 3.56 -1.18 14.06
N ARG A 85 4.43 -0.40 14.71
CA ARG A 85 4.01 0.77 15.49
C ARG A 85 3.40 1.86 14.61
N GLY A 86 3.97 2.12 13.44
CA GLY A 86 3.41 3.06 12.46
C GLY A 86 2.01 2.64 12.01
N LEU A 87 1.84 1.38 11.64
CA LEU A 87 0.54 0.82 11.21
C LEU A 87 -0.49 0.81 12.35
N GLN A 88 -0.10 0.53 13.59
CA GLN A 88 -0.99 0.60 14.75
C GLN A 88 -1.47 2.03 15.03
N ASN A 89 -0.60 3.02 14.89
CA ASN A 89 -0.98 4.43 15.05
C ASN A 89 -1.97 4.86 13.97
N LEU A 90 -1.74 4.40 12.73
CA LEU A 90 -2.65 4.57 11.61
C LEU A 90 -4.03 3.97 11.87
N TRP A 91 -4.08 2.71 12.31
CA TRP A 91 -5.33 2.03 12.65
C TRP A 91 -6.15 2.84 13.66
N LYS A 92 -5.48 3.36 14.69
CA LYS A 92 -6.11 4.21 15.72
C LYS A 92 -6.60 5.55 15.16
N ALA A 93 -5.79 6.21 14.33
CA ALA A 93 -6.12 7.52 13.75
C ALA A 93 -7.31 7.45 12.78
N MET A 94 -7.48 6.32 12.09
CA MET A 94 -8.58 6.09 11.15
C MET A 94 -9.88 5.67 11.83
N GLU A 95 -9.88 5.54 13.17
CA GLU A 95 -11.02 5.11 13.98
C GLU A 95 -11.61 3.75 13.59
N PHE A 96 -10.80 2.86 12.99
CA PHE A 96 -11.24 1.50 12.69
C PHE A 96 -11.56 0.73 13.98
N GLY A 97 -12.83 0.42 14.20
CA GLY A 97 -13.32 -0.32 15.36
C GLY A 97 -14.01 0.50 16.45
N LYS A 98 -14.38 1.76 16.16
CA LYS A 98 -15.44 2.47 16.88
C LYS A 98 -16.79 2.29 16.17
#